data_AF-A0A935QGL4-F1
#
_entry.id   AF-A0A935QGL4-F1
#
_cell.length_a   1.000
_cell.length_b   1.000
_cell.length_c   1.000
_cell.angle_alpha   90.00
_cell.angle_beta   90.00
_cell.angle_gamma   90.00
#
_symmetry.space_group_name_H-M   'P 1'
#
loop_
_entity.id
_entity.type
_entity.pdbx_description
1 polymer ?
#
loop_
_entity_poly.entity_id
_entity_poly.type
_entity_poly.pdbx_seq_one_letter_code
_entity_poly.pdbx_strand_id
1 'polypeptide(L)'
;MGDVVIDGGDRSCGELLLVLYRHIAQLDPGTVIELIAHDPIAPIDLPVWCHLTGHQYLGPHPDVVDAYRIEVVATARSVDGGRPWRLAATS
;
A
#
# COMPACT_ATOMS: atom_id res chain seq x y z
N MET A 1 -5.31 -10.89 13.22
CA MET A 1 -4.93 -11.10 11.81
C MET A 1 -6.22 -11.03 11.02
N GLY A 2 -6.51 -9.88 10.44
CA GLY A 2 -7.62 -9.71 9.51
C GLY A 2 -7.04 -9.43 8.13
N ASP A 3 -7.68 -9.96 7.10
CA ASP A 3 -7.37 -9.63 5.73
C ASP A 3 -8.38 -8.57 5.25
N VAL A 4 -7.91 -7.52 4.59
CA VAL A 4 -8.75 -6.43 4.08
C VAL A 4 -8.49 -6.25 2.59
N VAL A 5 -9.56 -6.26 1.81
CA VAL A 5 -9.48 -5.99 0.37
C VAL A 5 -9.66 -4.49 0.11
N ILE A 6 -8.76 -3.92 -0.68
CA ILE A 6 -8.83 -2.54 -1.17
C ILE A 6 -8.92 -2.56 -2.69
N ASP A 7 -10.01 -2.01 -3.22
CA ASP A 7 -10.16 -1.81 -4.66
C ASP A 7 -9.54 -0.48 -5.10
N GLY A 8 -8.35 -0.59 -5.68
CA GLY A 8 -7.61 0.49 -6.32
C GLY A 8 -8.14 0.88 -7.68
N GLY A 9 -8.86 -0.01 -8.38
CA GLY A 9 -9.43 0.18 -9.70
C GLY A 9 -8.41 0.60 -10.77
N ASP A 10 -8.87 1.44 -11.70
CA ASP A 10 -8.07 2.00 -12.80
C ASP A 10 -7.29 3.27 -12.41
N ARG A 11 -7.07 3.49 -11.10
CA ARG A 11 -6.39 4.68 -10.61
C ARG A 11 -4.94 4.70 -11.07
N SER A 12 -4.46 5.89 -11.40
CA SER A 12 -3.04 6.10 -11.69
C SER A 12 -2.18 5.84 -10.45
N CYS A 13 -0.92 5.46 -10.63
CA CYS A 13 0.08 5.20 -9.60
C CYS A 13 -0.01 6.14 -8.37
N GLY A 14 -0.01 7.46 -8.58
CA GLY A 14 -0.07 8.43 -7.48
C GLY A 14 -1.40 8.43 -6.70
N GLU A 15 -2.52 8.21 -7.38
CA GLU A 15 -3.85 8.12 -6.77
C GLU A 15 -4.06 6.80 -6.03
N LEU A 16 -3.50 5.71 -6.58
CA LEU A 16 -3.51 4.39 -5.95
C LEU A 16 -2.80 4.43 -4.59
N LEU A 17 -1.59 5.00 -4.53
CA LEU A 17 -0.85 5.16 -3.28
C LEU A 17 -1.58 6.02 -2.26
N LEU A 18 -2.31 7.05 -2.71
CA LEU A 18 -3.10 7.90 -1.81
C LEU A 18 -4.26 7.12 -1.19
N VAL A 19 -4.97 6.32 -1.98
CA VAL A 19 -6.06 5.46 -1.49
C VAL A 19 -5.53 4.42 -0.52
N LEU A 20 -4.44 3.74 -0.89
CA LEU A 20 -3.77 2.75 -0.03
C LEU A 20 -3.37 3.37 1.32
N TYR A 21 -2.69 4.52 1.30
CA TYR A 21 -2.27 5.21 2.51
C TYR A 21 -3.43 5.56 3.45
N ARG A 22 -4.53 6.09 2.89
CA ARG A 22 -5.71 6.47 3.69
C ARG A 22 -6.40 5.28 4.36
N HIS A 23 -6.34 4.10 3.75
CA HIS A 23 -6.86 2.88 4.37
C HIS A 23 -5.90 2.35 5.43
N ILE A 24 -4.60 2.27 5.13
CA ILE A 24 -3.57 1.82 6.08
C ILE A 24 -3.63 2.61 7.40
N ALA A 25 -3.87 3.93 7.33
CA ALA A 25 -3.97 4.77 8.52
C ALA A 25 -5.10 4.38 9.50
N GLN A 26 -6.03 3.52 9.07
CA GLN A 26 -7.17 3.04 9.87
C GLN A 26 -7.05 1.56 10.26
N LEU A 27 -5.94 0.90 9.89
CA LEU A 27 -5.75 -0.54 10.10
C LEU A 27 -4.75 -0.80 11.22
N ASP A 28 -4.99 -1.88 11.95
CA ASP A 28 -4.06 -2.35 12.97
C ASP A 28 -2.82 -2.99 12.34
N PRO A 29 -1.64 -2.85 12.97
CA PRO A 29 -0.45 -3.60 12.57
C PRO A 29 -0.67 -5.12 12.51
N GLY A 30 -0.06 -5.79 11.55
CA GLY A 30 -0.26 -7.21 11.24
C GLY A 30 -1.51 -7.50 10.40
N THR A 31 -2.25 -6.47 9.97
CA THR A 31 -3.30 -6.61 8.95
C THR A 31 -2.66 -6.83 7.59
N VAL A 32 -3.15 -7.82 6.83
CA VAL A 32 -2.74 -8.02 5.44
C VAL A 32 -3.78 -7.38 4.53
N ILE A 33 -3.30 -6.54 3.64
CA ILE A 33 -4.10 -5.86 2.63
C ILE A 33 -3.98 -6.63 1.32
N GLU A 34 -5.11 -6.90 0.70
CA GLU A 34 -5.23 -7.36 -0.68
C GLU A 34 -5.64 -6.16 -1.55
N LEU A 35 -4.66 -5.55 -2.21
CA LEU A 35 -4.85 -4.39 -3.06
C LEU A 35 -5.07 -4.83 -4.52
N ILE A 36 -6.25 -4.56 -5.08
CA ILE A 36 -6.51 -4.71 -6.51
C ILE A 36 -6.06 -3.44 -7.22
N ALA A 37 -5.20 -3.55 -8.24
CA ALA A 37 -4.68 -2.42 -8.99
C ALA A 37 -4.33 -2.82 -10.44
N HIS A 38 -5.00 -2.20 -11.42
CA HIS A 38 -4.77 -2.47 -12.84
C HIS A 38 -3.62 -1.64 -13.45
N ASP A 39 -2.97 -0.78 -12.67
CA ASP A 39 -1.83 0.00 -13.15
C ASP A 39 -0.64 -0.96 -13.45
N PRO A 40 -0.15 -1.01 -14.70
CA PRO A 40 0.97 -1.89 -15.07
C PRO A 40 2.28 -1.55 -14.34
N ILE A 41 2.39 -0.38 -13.71
CA ILE A 41 3.54 0.03 -12.93
C ILE A 41 3.44 -0.42 -11.46
N ALA A 42 2.26 -0.83 -10.97
CA ALA A 42 2.04 -1.27 -9.60
C ALA A 42 3.03 -2.37 -9.10
N PRO A 43 3.38 -3.41 -9.89
CA PRO A 43 4.38 -4.40 -9.48
C PRO A 43 5.77 -3.83 -9.17
N ILE A 44 6.10 -2.66 -9.74
CA ILE A 44 7.39 -1.98 -9.59
C ILE A 44 7.32 -0.96 -8.45
N ASP A 45 6.23 -0.19 -8.36
CA ASP A 45 6.11 0.91 -7.42
C ASP A 45 5.73 0.46 -6.00
N LEU A 46 4.84 -0.53 -5.86
CA LEU A 46 4.41 -1.03 -4.54
C LEU A 46 5.58 -1.55 -3.68
N PRO A 47 6.54 -2.36 -4.20
CA PRO A 47 7.71 -2.75 -3.42
C PRO A 47 8.55 -1.55 -2.97
N VAL A 48 8.73 -0.55 -3.84
CA VAL A 48 9.51 0.66 -3.53
C VAL A 48 8.81 1.49 -2.46
N TRP A 49 7.50 1.68 -2.58
CA TRP A 49 6.71 2.40 -1.60
C TRP A 49 6.68 1.69 -0.24
N CYS A 50 6.52 0.36 -0.23
CA CYS A 50 6.60 -0.43 0.99
C CYS A 50 7.96 -0.28 1.65
N HIS A 51 9.06 -0.32 0.88
CA HIS A 51 10.40 -0.10 1.41
C HIS A 51 10.58 1.31 1.98
N LEU A 52 10.10 2.33 1.28
CA LEU A 52 10.16 3.74 1.71
C LEU A 52 9.45 3.95 3.05
N THR A 53 8.26 3.37 3.19
CA THR A 53 7.39 3.53 4.36
C THR A 53 7.68 2.52 5.46
N GLY A 54 8.36 1.42 5.19
CA GLY A 54 8.61 0.34 6.15
C GLY A 54 7.45 -0.65 6.29
N HIS A 55 6.46 -0.60 5.38
CA HIS A 55 5.50 -1.70 5.21
C HIS A 55 6.16 -2.92 4.55
N GLN A 56 5.57 -4.09 4.73
CA GLN A 56 6.09 -5.31 4.13
C GLN A 56 5.30 -5.67 2.88
N TYR A 57 5.97 -5.64 1.73
CA TYR A 57 5.41 -6.15 0.48
C TYR A 57 5.52 -7.68 0.45
N LEU A 58 4.39 -8.36 0.34
CA LEU A 58 4.32 -9.84 0.32
C LEU A 58 4.31 -10.42 -1.10
N GLY A 59 4.23 -9.57 -2.12
CA GLY A 59 4.16 -10.01 -3.52
C GLY A 59 2.76 -9.91 -4.14
N PRO A 60 2.61 -10.34 -5.40
CA PRO A 60 1.29 -10.49 -6.02
C PRO A 60 0.45 -11.56 -5.30
N HIS A 61 -0.87 -11.41 -5.36
CA HIS A 61 -1.80 -12.40 -4.87
C HIS A 61 -1.68 -13.69 -5.73
N PRO A 62 -1.59 -14.89 -5.12
CA PRO A 62 -1.37 -16.13 -5.87
C PRO A 62 -2.52 -16.50 -6.79
N ASP A 63 -3.76 -16.20 -6.38
CA ASP A 63 -4.98 -16.66 -7.06
C ASP A 63 -5.81 -15.55 -7.71
N VAL A 64 -5.40 -14.28 -7.56
CA VAL A 64 -6.18 -13.11 -8.02
C VAL A 64 -5.28 -12.26 -8.90
N VAL A 65 -5.72 -12.05 -10.14
CA VAL A 65 -5.01 -11.23 -11.13
C VAL A 65 -5.06 -9.77 -10.70
N ASP A 66 -3.97 -9.04 -10.95
CA ASP A 66 -3.83 -7.62 -10.62
C ASP A 66 -4.07 -7.29 -9.14
N ALA A 67 -3.88 -8.28 -8.25
CA ALA A 67 -3.95 -8.09 -6.82
C ALA A 67 -2.56 -8.26 -6.17
N TYR A 68 -2.31 -7.47 -5.13
CA TYR A 68 -1.03 -7.40 -4.44
C TYR A 68 -1.24 -7.45 -2.94
N ARG A 69 -0.31 -8.09 -2.23
CA ARG A 69 -0.41 -8.31 -0.78
C ARG A 69 0.60 -7.45 -0.02
N ILE A 70 0.12 -6.71 0.98
CA ILE A 70 0.94 -5.80 1.79
C ILE A 70 0.57 -5.99 3.26
N GLU A 71 1.56 -6.16 4.13
CA GLU A 71 1.33 -6.20 5.58
C GLU A 71 1.56 -4.83 6.22
N VAL A 72 0.61 -4.42 7.06
CA VAL A 72 0.70 -3.19 7.86
C VAL A 72 1.71 -3.41 9.00
N VAL A 73 2.74 -2.57 9.07
CA VAL A 73 3.81 -2.69 10.05
C VAL A 73 3.70 -1.57 11.08
N ALA A 74 3.75 -1.90 12.37
CA ALA A 74 3.55 -0.94 13.46
C ALA A 74 4.55 0.24 13.45
N THR A 75 5.76 -0.03 12.97
CA THR A 75 6.86 0.94 12.89
C THR A 75 6.95 1.63 11.53
N ALA A 76 5.94 1.47 10.67
CA ALA A 76 5.92 2.13 9.38
C ALA A 76 5.90 3.66 9.55
N ARG A 77 6.69 4.34 8.72
CA ARG A 77 6.84 5.79 8.68
C ARG A 77 5.64 6.39 7.97
N SER A 78 5.06 7.43 8.58
CA SER A 78 3.98 8.18 7.95
C SER A 78 4.47 8.92 6.71
N VAL A 79 3.61 9.01 5.69
CA VAL A 79 3.84 9.81 4.48
C VAL A 79 3.03 11.10 4.55
N ASP A 80 3.45 12.12 3.79
CA ASP A 80 2.71 13.37 3.63
C ASP A 80 1.32 13.09 3.04
N GLY A 81 0.26 13.55 3.71
CA GLY A 81 -1.12 13.23 3.34
C GLY A 81 -1.56 13.73 1.96
N GLY A 82 -0.83 14.68 1.35
CA GLY A 82 -1.06 15.11 -0.03
C GLY A 82 -0.05 14.53 -1.04
N ARG A 83 0.99 13.84 -0.57
CA ARG A 83 2.11 13.33 -1.37
C ARG A 83 2.59 12.00 -0.80
N PRO A 84 1.87 10.89 -1.04
CA PRO A 84 2.16 9.59 -0.42
C PRO A 84 3.52 8.99 -0.84
N TRP A 85 4.20 9.57 -1.84
CA TRP A 85 5.58 9.25 -2.23
C TRP A 85 6.65 10.01 -1.43
N ARG A 86 6.25 10.84 -0.45
CA ARG A 86 7.16 11.61 0.40
C ARG A 86 6.90 11.28 1.87
N LEU A 87 7.94 10.92 2.60
CA LEU A 87 7.86 10.76 4.05
C LEU A 87 7.46 12.08 4.72
N ALA A 88 6.57 12.00 5.71
CA ALA A 88 6.24 13.16 6.54
C ALA A 88 7.50 13.60 7.30
N ALA A 89 7.73 14.92 7.37
CA ALA A 89 8.83 15.44 8.17
C ALA A 89 8.58 15.09 9.65
N THR A 90 9.49 14.34 10.25
CA THR A 90 9.56 14.16 11.71
C THR A 90 9.83 15.52 12.33
N SER A 91 8.81 16.10 12.97
CA SER A 91 8.96 17.30 13.82
C SER A 91 9.45 16.92 15.20
#